data_AF-A0AAV4WBG8-F1
#
_entry.id   AF-A0AAV4WBG8-F1
#
_cell.length_a   1.000
_cell.length_b   1.000
_cell.length_c   1.000
_cell.angle_alpha   90.00
_cell.angle_beta   90.00
_cell.angle_gamma   90.00
#
_symmetry.space_group_name_H-M   'P 1'
#
loop_
_entity.id
_entity.type
_entity.pdbx_description
1 polymer ?
#
loop_
_entity_poly.entity_id
_entity_poly.type
_entity_poly.pdbx_seq_one_letter_code
_entity_poly.pdbx_strand_id
1 'polypeptide(L)'
;MHISDWLPTLVSAAAGTEVAKTMKHIDGLVKGSYYNETFDGWYDKNGKLIKGLLPAEPKARLKLYKRTYLKYLKRSKVARTLWRKYAKDPRLAISCHTPGCQTFPIVKCSHVIPPSESTCKPKEAPCLFDIDDDPCEYFNIAEQYPEVVEQLQFAINRYRTAEKPPGGQPPDLAADPKLHGNVWKPWK
;
A
#
# COMPACT_ATOMS: atom_id res chain seq x y z
N MET A 1 -1.54 -7.43 -6.62
CA MET A 1 -2.44 -8.42 -5.99
C MET A 1 -3.77 -7.73 -5.69
N HIS A 2 -4.78 -7.95 -6.51
CA HIS A 2 -6.11 -7.32 -6.37
C HIS A 2 -7.11 -8.32 -5.78
N ILE A 3 -8.14 -7.80 -5.10
CA ILE A 3 -9.21 -8.60 -4.48
C ILE A 3 -9.96 -9.50 -5.48
N SER A 4 -9.88 -9.20 -6.78
CA SER A 4 -10.40 -10.02 -7.88
C SER A 4 -9.69 -11.36 -8.00
N ASP A 5 -8.40 -11.40 -7.71
CA ASP A 5 -7.53 -12.59 -7.84
C ASP A 5 -7.93 -13.65 -6.80
N TRP A 6 -8.57 -13.21 -5.72
CA TRP A 6 -9.08 -14.05 -4.63
C TRP A 6 -10.58 -14.27 -4.69
N LEU A 7 -11.30 -13.64 -5.62
CA LEU A 7 -12.77 -13.64 -5.62
C LEU A 7 -13.37 -15.06 -5.73
N PRO A 8 -12.91 -15.94 -6.64
CA PRO A 8 -13.39 -17.31 -6.70
C PRO A 8 -13.07 -18.10 -5.41
N THR A 9 -11.87 -17.89 -4.85
CA THR A 9 -11.41 -18.51 -3.60
C THR A 9 -12.26 -18.06 -2.41
N LEU A 10 -12.56 -16.77 -2.30
CA LEU A 10 -13.39 -16.19 -1.24
C LEU A 10 -14.85 -16.63 -1.37
N VAL A 11 -15.39 -16.71 -2.58
CA VAL A 11 -16.76 -17.20 -2.81
C VAL A 11 -16.85 -18.70 -2.48
N SER A 12 -15.85 -19.49 -2.85
CA SER A 12 -15.77 -20.91 -2.49
C SER A 12 -15.74 -21.11 -0.96
N ALA A 13 -14.94 -20.31 -0.25
CA ALA A 13 -14.85 -20.37 1.21
C ALA A 13 -16.13 -19.89 1.92
N ALA A 14 -16.85 -18.92 1.36
CA ALA A 14 -18.01 -18.30 2.02
C ALA A 14 -19.36 -18.92 1.65
N ALA A 15 -19.53 -19.37 0.41
CA ALA A 15 -20.82 -19.79 -0.15
C ALA A 15 -20.83 -21.24 -0.68
N GLY A 16 -19.71 -21.95 -0.54
CA GLY A 16 -19.55 -23.33 -0.99
C GLY A 16 -19.15 -23.45 -2.46
N THR A 17 -18.58 -24.61 -2.78
CA THR A 17 -17.96 -24.90 -4.08
C THR A 17 -18.94 -24.87 -5.24
N GLU A 18 -20.22 -25.21 -5.02
CA GLU A 18 -21.25 -25.19 -6.08
C GLU A 18 -21.60 -23.77 -6.54
N VAL A 19 -21.61 -22.80 -5.64
CA VAL A 19 -21.84 -21.38 -6.00
C VAL A 19 -20.64 -20.83 -6.77
N ALA A 20 -19.41 -21.18 -6.37
CA ALA A 20 -18.21 -20.83 -7.12
C ALA A 20 -18.21 -21.44 -8.54
N LYS A 21 -18.70 -22.68 -8.71
CA LYS A 21 -18.85 -23.33 -10.02
C LYS A 21 -19.87 -22.67 -10.95
N THR A 22 -20.81 -21.86 -10.44
CA THR A 22 -21.75 -21.09 -11.28
C THR A 22 -21.13 -19.81 -11.87
N MET A 23 -19.99 -19.37 -11.35
CA MET A 23 -19.21 -18.24 -11.89
C MET A 23 -18.36 -18.64 -13.11
N LYS A 24 -18.91 -19.51 -13.97
CA LYS A 24 -18.27 -19.87 -15.24
C LYS A 24 -18.15 -18.58 -16.06
N HIS A 25 -16.95 -18.29 -16.57
CA HIS A 25 -16.55 -17.07 -17.30
C HIS A 25 -15.90 -15.94 -16.48
N ILE A 26 -15.71 -16.07 -15.17
CA ILE A 26 -14.87 -15.13 -14.40
C ILE A 26 -13.43 -15.63 -14.28
N ASP A 27 -13.22 -16.94 -14.42
CA ASP A 27 -11.89 -17.54 -14.50
C ASP A 27 -11.20 -17.15 -15.80
N GLY A 28 -10.05 -16.49 -15.68
CA GLY A 28 -9.22 -16.11 -16.82
C GLY A 28 -9.26 -14.65 -17.23
N LEU A 29 -9.98 -13.78 -16.51
CA LEU A 29 -9.87 -12.34 -16.75
C LEU A 29 -8.69 -11.78 -15.94
N VAL A 30 -7.56 -11.56 -16.59
CA VAL A 30 -6.37 -10.98 -15.97
C VAL A 30 -6.38 -9.47 -16.19
N LYS A 31 -6.37 -8.70 -15.09
CA LYS A 31 -6.23 -7.24 -15.16
C LYS A 31 -4.77 -6.92 -15.47
N GLY A 32 -4.56 -6.09 -16.49
CA GLY A 32 -3.25 -5.56 -16.82
C GLY A 32 -2.71 -4.51 -15.84
N SER A 33 -1.54 -3.98 -16.14
CA SER A 33 -0.80 -3.00 -15.34
C SER A 33 -1.01 -1.56 -15.83
N TYR A 34 -0.56 -0.59 -15.03
CA TYR A 34 -0.45 0.80 -15.49
C TYR A 34 1.02 1.11 -15.70
N TYR A 35 1.33 1.65 -16.88
CA TYR A 35 2.65 2.18 -17.19
C TYR A 35 2.48 3.56 -17.83
N ASN A 36 3.20 4.56 -17.30
CA ASN A 36 3.11 5.95 -17.78
C ASN A 36 1.65 6.44 -17.90
N GLU A 37 0.87 6.27 -16.83
CA GLU A 37 -0.56 6.61 -16.75
C GLU A 37 -1.49 5.87 -17.74
N THR A 38 -0.96 4.95 -18.53
CA THR A 38 -1.69 4.21 -19.55
C THR A 38 -1.98 2.80 -19.06
N PHE A 39 -3.25 2.41 -19.08
CA PHE A 39 -3.68 1.05 -18.76
C PHE A 39 -3.48 0.15 -19.98
N ASP A 40 -2.71 -0.94 -19.82
CA ASP A 40 -2.37 -1.87 -20.91
C ASP A 40 -3.51 -2.85 -21.28
N GLY A 41 -4.56 -2.94 -20.46
CA GLY A 41 -5.85 -3.56 -20.80
C GLY A 41 -6.21 -4.79 -20.00
N TRP A 42 -7.19 -5.54 -20.50
CA TRP A 42 -7.65 -6.80 -19.91
C TRP A 42 -7.20 -7.96 -20.77
N TYR A 43 -6.75 -9.04 -20.15
CA TYR A 43 -6.25 -10.23 -20.84
C TYR A 43 -7.13 -11.43 -20.52
N ASP A 44 -7.28 -12.34 -21.49
CA ASP A 44 -7.90 -13.64 -21.26
C ASP A 44 -6.93 -14.62 -20.56
N LYS A 45 -7.41 -15.82 -20.23
CA LYS A 45 -6.60 -16.89 -19.59
C LYS A 45 -5.37 -17.29 -20.40
N ASN A 46 -5.35 -16.97 -21.69
CA ASN A 46 -4.26 -17.27 -22.60
C ASN A 46 -3.32 -16.06 -22.80
N GLY A 47 -3.53 -14.97 -22.06
CA GLY A 47 -2.72 -13.74 -22.18
C GLY A 47 -3.08 -12.88 -23.40
N LYS A 48 -4.22 -13.12 -24.06
CA LYS A 48 -4.65 -12.34 -25.22
C LYS A 48 -5.42 -11.10 -24.75
N LEU A 49 -5.02 -9.93 -25.25
CA LEU A 49 -5.73 -8.67 -24.99
C LEU A 49 -7.19 -8.76 -25.48
N ILE A 50 -8.12 -8.54 -24.57
CA ILE A 50 -9.55 -8.49 -24.84
C ILE A 50 -9.93 -7.05 -25.20
N LYS A 51 -10.05 -6.79 -26.50
CA LYS A 51 -10.47 -5.49 -27.02
C LYS A 51 -11.95 -5.23 -26.70
N GLY A 52 -12.28 -4.02 -26.27
CA GLY A 52 -13.67 -3.60 -26.01
C GLY A 52 -14.15 -3.78 -24.56
N LEU A 53 -13.36 -4.43 -23.69
CA LEU A 53 -13.54 -4.23 -22.24
C LEU A 53 -13.03 -2.85 -21.88
N LEU A 54 -13.91 -2.03 -21.30
CA LEU A 54 -13.60 -0.66 -20.88
C LEU A 54 -12.33 -0.65 -19.99
N PRO A 55 -11.43 0.34 -20.17
CA PRO A 55 -10.30 0.51 -19.28
C PRO A 55 -10.76 0.64 -17.82
N ALA A 56 -10.03 0.05 -16.87
CA ALA A 56 -10.14 0.48 -15.48
C ALA A 56 -9.58 1.92 -15.38
N GLU A 57 -10.14 2.93 -14.72
CA GLU A 57 -11.51 3.15 -14.25
C GLU A 57 -11.94 4.60 -14.57
N PRO A 58 -13.15 4.85 -15.07
CA PRO A 58 -13.76 6.17 -15.00
C PRO A 58 -14.31 6.43 -13.58
N LYS A 59 -14.26 7.68 -13.09
CA LYS A 59 -14.76 8.18 -11.78
C LYS A 59 -16.13 7.60 -11.32
N ALA A 60 -16.94 7.14 -12.28
CA ALA A 60 -18.22 6.46 -12.05
C ALA A 60 -18.11 5.13 -11.29
N ARG A 61 -17.06 4.32 -11.51
CA ARG A 61 -16.91 3.02 -10.83
C ARG A 61 -16.47 3.17 -9.38
N LEU A 62 -15.63 4.15 -9.05
CA LEU A 62 -15.32 4.51 -7.66
C LEU A 62 -16.58 4.93 -6.87
N LYS A 63 -17.51 5.66 -7.51
CA LYS A 63 -18.82 5.99 -6.91
C LYS A 63 -19.68 4.75 -6.71
N LEU A 64 -19.74 3.83 -7.68
CA LEU A 64 -20.50 2.58 -7.58
C LEU A 64 -19.90 1.64 -6.52
N TYR A 65 -18.58 1.50 -6.47
CA TYR A 65 -17.85 0.72 -5.47
C TYR A 65 -18.11 1.26 -4.07
N LYS A 66 -18.00 2.58 -3.85
CA LYS A 66 -18.39 3.22 -2.59
C LYS A 66 -19.85 2.89 -2.22
N ARG A 67 -20.79 2.98 -3.17
CA ARG A 67 -22.22 2.70 -2.92
C ARG A 67 -22.47 1.24 -2.55
N THR A 68 -21.87 0.31 -3.28
CA THR A 68 -22.04 -1.14 -3.09
C THR A 68 -21.33 -1.61 -1.83
N TYR A 69 -20.10 -1.16 -1.59
CA TYR A 69 -19.36 -1.41 -0.35
C TYR A 69 -20.14 -0.90 0.86
N LEU A 70 -20.66 0.34 0.81
CA LEU A 70 -21.51 0.87 1.89
C LEU A 70 -22.79 0.06 2.08
N LYS A 71 -23.40 -0.49 1.02
CA LYS A 71 -24.58 -1.36 1.12
C LYS A 71 -24.27 -2.67 1.87
N TYR A 72 -23.12 -3.30 1.58
CA TYR A 72 -22.69 -4.54 2.25
C TYR A 72 -22.17 -4.30 3.66
N LEU A 73 -21.36 -3.26 3.86
CA LEU A 73 -20.98 -2.77 5.19
C LEU A 73 -22.24 -2.55 6.01
N LYS A 74 -23.31 -2.03 5.41
CA LYS A 74 -24.57 -1.82 6.12
C LYS A 74 -25.29 -3.09 6.59
N ARG A 75 -25.05 -4.22 5.94
CA ARG A 75 -25.69 -5.50 6.24
C ARG A 75 -24.83 -6.36 7.17
N SER A 76 -23.53 -6.10 7.24
CA SER A 76 -22.57 -6.82 8.08
C SER A 76 -22.99 -6.80 9.56
N LYS A 77 -22.99 -7.98 10.19
CA LYS A 77 -23.24 -8.14 11.63
C LYS A 77 -22.16 -7.43 12.44
N VAL A 78 -20.90 -7.52 12.00
CA VAL A 78 -19.75 -6.84 12.61
C VAL A 78 -19.93 -5.34 12.56
N ALA A 79 -20.26 -4.79 11.40
CA ALA A 79 -20.51 -3.36 11.25
C ALA A 79 -21.66 -2.91 12.17
N ARG A 80 -22.74 -3.70 12.26
CA ARG A 80 -23.89 -3.41 13.14
C ARG A 80 -23.52 -3.37 14.62
N THR A 81 -22.69 -4.30 15.08
CA THR A 81 -22.16 -4.32 16.45
C THR A 81 -21.27 -3.11 16.70
N LEU A 82 -20.38 -2.79 15.77
CA LEU A 82 -19.51 -1.61 15.86
C LEU A 82 -20.32 -0.30 15.87
N TRP A 83 -21.38 -0.18 15.07
CA TRP A 83 -22.23 1.03 15.07
C TRP A 83 -22.97 1.23 16.38
N ARG A 84 -23.55 0.15 16.94
CA ARG A 84 -24.24 0.22 18.23
C ARG A 84 -23.32 0.66 19.36
N LYS A 85 -22.03 0.32 19.25
CA LYS A 85 -21.03 0.59 20.29
C LYS A 85 -20.31 1.93 20.10
N TYR A 86 -20.09 2.41 18.87
CA TYR A 86 -19.17 3.51 18.60
C TYR A 86 -19.72 4.71 17.81
N ALA A 87 -20.79 4.62 16.99
CA ALA A 87 -21.31 5.79 16.24
C ALA A 87 -22.68 5.58 15.53
N LYS A 88 -23.45 6.66 15.35
CA LYS A 88 -24.68 6.71 14.51
C LYS A 88 -24.41 6.60 12.98
N ASP A 89 -23.18 6.86 12.50
CA ASP A 89 -22.76 6.68 11.08
C ASP A 89 -21.48 5.81 10.97
N PRO A 90 -21.45 4.74 10.14
CA PRO A 90 -20.25 3.94 9.83
C PRO A 90 -19.03 4.74 9.36
N ARG A 91 -19.23 5.89 8.69
CA ARG A 91 -18.13 6.74 8.21
C ARG A 91 -17.49 7.55 9.34
N LEU A 92 -18.26 7.84 10.39
CA LEU A 92 -17.78 8.51 11.60
C LEU A 92 -16.90 7.60 12.46
N ALA A 93 -17.03 6.28 12.34
CA ALA A 93 -16.14 5.33 13.01
C ALA A 93 -14.73 5.27 12.40
N ILE A 94 -14.55 5.78 11.17
CA ILE A 94 -13.25 5.90 10.48
C ILE A 94 -12.75 7.35 10.49
N SER A 95 -13.62 8.31 10.79
CA SER A 95 -13.26 9.72 10.95
C SER A 95 -12.74 9.96 12.37
N CYS A 96 -11.62 10.67 12.49
CA CYS A 96 -10.95 10.97 13.76
C CYS A 96 -11.70 11.92 14.69
N HIS A 97 -13.03 12.03 14.59
CA HIS A 97 -13.87 12.85 15.47
C HIS A 97 -14.40 12.10 16.70
N THR A 98 -13.98 10.84 16.92
CA THR A 98 -14.31 10.11 18.13
C THR A 98 -13.33 10.46 19.26
N PRO A 99 -13.79 10.68 20.51
CA PRO A 99 -12.91 10.89 21.65
C PRO A 99 -11.94 9.71 21.80
N GLY A 100 -10.63 9.98 21.79
CA GLY A 100 -9.58 8.96 21.82
C GLY A 100 -9.00 8.58 20.44
N CYS A 101 -9.50 9.14 19.34
CA CYS A 101 -8.84 9.01 18.05
C CYS A 101 -7.64 9.95 17.98
N GLN A 102 -6.43 9.39 18.04
CA GLN A 102 -5.21 10.16 17.78
C GLN A 102 -5.25 10.60 16.31
N THR A 103 -5.33 11.92 16.08
CA THR A 103 -5.06 12.47 14.75
C THR A 103 -3.63 12.09 14.37
N PHE A 104 -3.41 11.66 13.13
CA PHE A 104 -2.04 11.49 12.64
C PHE A 104 -1.30 12.82 12.85
N PRO A 105 -0.12 12.81 13.48
CA PRO A 105 0.65 14.03 13.69
C PRO A 105 0.93 14.64 12.31
N ILE A 106 0.43 15.85 12.09
CA ILE A 106 0.76 16.63 10.89
C ILE A 106 2.05 17.36 11.22
N VAL A 107 3.13 16.99 10.54
CA VAL A 107 4.40 17.72 10.62
C VAL A 107 4.17 19.11 10.02
N LYS A 108 4.36 20.14 10.84
CA LYS A 108 4.30 21.54 10.42
C LYS A 108 5.72 22.06 10.27
N CYS A 109 6.21 22.12 9.04
CA CYS A 109 7.49 22.76 8.74
C CYS A 109 7.40 24.27 8.92
N SER A 110 8.53 24.89 9.28
CA SER A 110 8.67 26.34 9.14
C SER A 110 8.60 26.73 7.66
N HIS A 111 8.19 27.97 7.37
CA HIS A 111 8.07 28.46 5.98
C HIS A 111 9.42 28.78 5.32
N VAL A 112 10.54 28.68 6.05
CA VAL A 112 11.86 29.04 5.55
C VAL A 112 12.56 27.77 5.07
N ILE A 113 12.50 27.55 3.76
CA ILE A 113 13.26 26.49 3.10
C ILE A 113 14.70 27.01 2.91
N PRO A 114 15.72 26.30 3.40
CA PRO A 114 17.10 26.73 3.23
C PRO A 114 17.54 26.56 1.76
N PRO A 115 18.52 27.36 1.30
CA PRO A 115 19.08 27.21 -0.05
C PRO A 115 19.69 25.81 -0.25
N SER A 116 19.71 25.34 -1.50
CA SER A 116 20.11 23.96 -1.83
C SER A 116 21.55 23.60 -1.45
N GLU A 117 22.41 24.59 -1.24
CA GLU A 117 23.80 24.39 -0.81
C GLU A 117 23.93 23.98 0.66
N SER A 118 22.94 24.34 1.49
CA SER A 118 22.83 23.88 2.88
C SER A 118 22.10 22.53 3.03
N THR A 119 21.63 21.94 1.93
CA THR A 119 20.96 20.64 1.97
C THR A 119 21.96 19.52 2.23
N CYS A 120 21.66 18.70 3.24
CA CYS A 120 22.40 17.50 3.58
C CYS A 120 22.65 16.59 2.37
N LYS A 121 23.91 16.17 2.19
CA LYS A 121 24.31 15.18 1.19
C LYS A 121 24.91 13.96 1.89
N PRO A 122 24.09 12.95 2.23
CA PRO A 122 24.51 11.84 3.10
C PRO A 122 25.56 10.91 2.47
N LYS A 123 25.82 11.07 1.16
CA LYS A 123 26.89 10.35 0.45
C LYS A 123 28.25 11.05 0.53
N GLU A 124 28.25 12.36 0.83
CA GLU A 124 29.46 13.18 0.92
C GLU A 124 29.92 13.33 2.38
N ALA A 125 28.99 13.60 3.29
CA ALA A 125 29.26 13.82 4.72
C ALA A 125 28.09 13.35 5.60
N PRO A 126 28.31 13.07 6.91
CA PRO A 126 27.23 12.75 7.83
C PRO A 126 26.27 13.93 8.00
N CYS A 127 25.00 13.60 8.26
CA CYS A 127 23.98 14.59 8.54
C CYS A 127 23.37 14.34 9.91
N LEU A 128 23.16 15.42 10.65
CA LEU A 128 22.56 15.42 11.97
C LEU A 128 21.47 16.48 12.00
N PHE A 129 20.31 16.12 12.52
CA PHE A 129 19.16 17.00 12.67
C PHE A 129 18.58 16.82 14.06
N ASP A 130 18.12 17.93 14.65
CA ASP A 130 17.30 17.90 15.84
C ASP A 130 15.84 17.80 15.39
N ILE A 131 15.17 16.67 15.62
CA ILE A 131 13.81 16.45 15.14
C ILE A 131 12.77 17.23 15.96
N ASP A 132 13.10 17.61 17.20
CA ASP A 132 12.19 18.40 18.03
C ASP A 132 12.16 19.86 17.55
N ASP A 133 13.31 20.40 17.16
CA ASP A 133 13.45 21.79 16.68
C ASP A 133 13.34 21.94 15.15
N ASP A 134 13.81 20.96 14.38
CA ASP A 134 13.80 20.91 12.91
C ASP A 134 13.16 19.60 12.40
N PRO A 135 11.84 19.46 12.50
CA PRO A 135 11.13 18.25 12.08
C PRO A 135 11.13 18.03 10.56
N CYS A 136 11.70 18.96 9.79
CA CYS A 136 11.74 18.91 8.32
C CYS A 136 13.15 18.75 7.75
N GLU A 137 14.14 18.54 8.63
CA GLU A 137 15.52 18.18 8.26
C GLU A 137 16.15 19.21 7.30
N TYR A 138 15.90 20.49 7.55
CA TYR A 138 16.37 21.60 6.75
C TYR A 138 17.81 21.98 7.08
N PHE A 139 18.21 21.96 8.35
CA PHE A 139 19.50 22.47 8.80
C PHE A 139 20.37 21.34 9.33
N ASN A 140 21.39 20.96 8.56
CA ASN A 140 22.38 19.98 9.02
C ASN A 140 23.26 20.60 10.11
N ILE A 141 23.20 20.05 11.33
CA ILE A 141 23.98 20.49 12.50
C ILE A 141 25.17 19.56 12.80
N ALA A 142 25.54 18.65 11.88
CA ALA A 142 26.59 17.65 12.10
C ALA A 142 27.96 18.26 12.45
N GLU A 143 28.33 19.38 11.82
CA GLU A 143 29.59 20.07 12.10
C GLU A 143 29.57 20.80 13.46
N GLN A 144 28.39 21.15 13.96
CA GLN A 144 28.23 21.86 15.23
C GLN A 144 28.31 20.90 16.43
N TYR A 145 27.91 19.63 16.25
CA TYR A 145 27.86 18.61 17.31
C TYR A 145 28.57 17.30 16.89
N PRO A 146 29.88 17.34 16.65
CA PRO A 146 30.65 16.16 16.19
C PRO A 146 30.62 14.99 17.19
N GLU A 147 30.51 15.27 18.49
CA GLU A 147 30.40 14.26 19.54
C GLU A 147 29.10 13.47 19.45
N VAL A 148 27.99 14.11 19.06
CA VAL A 148 26.69 13.44 18.86
C VAL A 148 26.76 12.58 17.60
N VAL A 149 27.40 13.08 16.54
CA VAL A 149 27.65 12.30 15.32
C VAL A 149 28.44 11.04 15.64
N GLU A 150 29.50 11.13 16.44
CA GLU A 150 30.30 9.98 16.84
C GLU A 150 29.48 8.94 17.63
N GLN A 151 28.66 9.39 18.59
CA GLN A 151 27.79 8.51 19.37
C GLN A 151 26.77 7.77 18.49
N LEU A 152 26.12 8.48 17.56
CA LEU A 152 25.18 7.88 16.63
C LEU A 152 25.88 6.94 15.64
N GLN A 153 27.07 7.30 15.18
CA GLN A 153 27.87 6.44 14.31
C GLN A 153 28.29 5.14 15.02
N PHE A 154 28.64 5.22 16.30
CA PHE A 154 28.88 4.05 17.14
C PHE A 154 27.63 3.17 17.25
N ALA A 155 26.45 3.77 17.48
CA ALA A 155 25.19 3.03 17.53
C ALA A 155 24.86 2.33 16.20
N ILE A 156 25.05 3.00 15.05
CA ILE A 156 24.89 2.41 13.71
C ILE A 156 25.82 1.22 13.53
N ASN A 157 27.10 1.36 13.89
CA ASN A 157 28.08 0.27 13.79
C ASN A 157 27.70 -0.93 14.67
N ARG A 158 27.12 -0.70 15.84
CA ARG A 158 26.56 -1.78 16.67
C ARG A 158 25.44 -2.52 15.94
N TYR A 159 24.52 -1.82 15.29
CA TYR A 159 23.43 -2.46 14.54
C TYR A 159 23.92 -3.22 13.29
N ARG A 160 24.98 -2.75 12.61
CA ARG A 160 25.59 -3.48 11.49
C ARG A 160 26.02 -4.90 11.85
N THR A 161 26.44 -5.14 13.09
CA THR A 161 26.82 -6.50 13.54
C THR A 161 25.64 -7.48 13.56
N ALA A 162 24.41 -6.98 13.64
CA ALA A 162 23.17 -7.76 13.63
C ALA A 162 22.41 -7.65 12.29
N GLU A 163 23.00 -7.00 11.28
CA GLU A 163 22.35 -6.77 10.00
C GLU A 163 22.16 -8.10 9.26
N LYS A 164 20.96 -8.29 8.69
CA LYS A 164 20.68 -9.39 7.77
C LYS A 164 20.97 -8.93 6.34
N PRO A 165 21.49 -9.81 5.47
CA PRO A 165 21.64 -9.49 4.06
C PRO A 165 20.33 -8.95 3.47
N PRO A 166 20.37 -7.90 2.63
CA PRO A 166 19.19 -7.41 1.95
C PRO A 166 18.45 -8.55 1.26
N GLY A 167 17.13 -8.63 1.44
CA GLY A 167 16.28 -9.70 0.91
C GLY A 167 16.10 -9.67 -0.63
N GLY A 168 16.89 -8.86 -1.34
CA GLY A 168 16.91 -8.76 -2.79
C GLY A 168 17.53 -9.99 -3.42
N GLN A 169 16.88 -11.14 -3.27
CA GLN A 169 17.20 -12.30 -4.08
C GLN A 169 16.77 -12.02 -5.52
N PRO A 170 17.53 -12.50 -6.52
CA PRO A 170 17.07 -12.42 -7.89
C PRO A 170 15.68 -13.06 -8.00
N PRO A 171 14.80 -12.54 -8.86
CA PRO A 171 13.48 -13.13 -9.08
C PRO A 171 13.64 -14.63 -9.39
N ASP A 172 12.90 -15.46 -8.67
CA ASP A 172 12.81 -16.88 -9.01
C ASP A 172 12.10 -17.00 -10.35
N LEU A 173 12.82 -17.41 -11.40
CA LEU A 173 12.26 -17.53 -12.75
C LEU A 173 11.08 -18.53 -12.79
N ALA A 174 11.02 -19.46 -11.84
CA ALA A 174 9.89 -20.38 -11.70
C ALA A 174 8.60 -19.68 -11.23
N ALA A 175 8.68 -18.44 -10.71
CA ALA A 175 7.54 -17.62 -10.35
C ALA A 175 6.83 -17.01 -11.58
N ASP A 176 7.40 -17.12 -12.79
CA ASP A 176 6.84 -16.51 -14.00
C ASP A 176 5.39 -16.99 -14.21
N PRO A 177 4.39 -16.08 -14.22
CA PRO A 177 2.99 -16.42 -14.47
C PRO A 177 2.76 -17.23 -15.74
N LYS A 178 3.62 -17.09 -16.77
CA LYS A 178 3.54 -17.90 -17.99
C LYS A 178 3.63 -19.40 -17.71
N LEU A 179 4.37 -19.79 -16.68
CA LEU A 179 4.50 -21.19 -16.23
C LEU A 179 3.30 -21.65 -15.41
N HIS A 180 2.40 -20.74 -15.04
CA HIS A 180 1.33 -20.98 -14.06
C HIS A 180 -0.07 -20.72 -14.60
N GLY A 181 -0.25 -20.75 -15.93
CA GLY A 181 -1.54 -20.46 -16.56
C GLY A 181 -1.83 -18.96 -16.67
N ASN A 182 -0.78 -18.15 -16.84
CA ASN A 182 -0.81 -16.69 -16.94
C ASN A 182 -1.37 -15.98 -15.70
N VAL A 183 -1.28 -16.61 -14.52
CA VAL A 183 -1.72 -16.05 -13.25
C VAL A 183 -0.63 -16.12 -12.19
N TRP A 184 -0.56 -15.10 -11.34
CA TRP A 184 0.30 -15.12 -10.15
C TRP A 184 -0.31 -16.06 -9.11
N LYS A 185 0.39 -17.14 -8.78
CA LYS A 185 0.01 -18.07 -7.73
C LYS A 185 1.24 -18.53 -6.97
N PRO A 186 1.11 -19.04 -5.73
CA PRO A 186 2.21 -19.73 -5.05
C PRO A 186 2.81 -20.80 -5.96
N TRP A 187 4.13 -20.74 -6.16
CA TRP A 187 4.88 -21.68 -7.00
C TRP A 187 5.79 -22.62 -6.18
N LYS A 188 5.87 -22.38 -4.87
CA LYS A 188 6.57 -23.16 -3.85
C LYS A 188 5.74 -23.17 -2.56
#